data_AF-S4X3I4-F1
#
_entry.id   AF-S4X3I4-F1
#
_cell.length_a   1.000
_cell.length_b   1.000
_cell.length_c   1.000
_cell.angle_alpha   90.00
_cell.angle_beta   90.00
_cell.angle_gamma   90.00
#
_symmetry.space_group_name_H-M   'P 1'
#
loop_
_entity.id
_entity.type
_entity.pdbx_description
1 polymer ?
#
loop_
_entity_poly.entity_id
_entity_poly.type
_entity_poly.pdbx_seq_one_letter_code
_entity_poly.pdbx_strand_id
1 'polypeptide(L)'
;MFASQRHLALLVVVSTLVILISPQQCLAGRVFHPEGMYRVHKSIGETIGCKSSPSIRAYSTLNKVCDDCYHLYRDPDLYNMCRSNCFGSEFFMSCMDSLLTTTEAKMHHASLVENIHEYLR
;
A
#
# COMPACT_ATOMS: atom_id res chain seq x y z
N MET A 1 58.04 22.84 5.79
CA MET A 1 56.60 22.96 5.47
C MET A 1 56.24 22.17 4.21
N PHE A 2 56.33 20.83 4.21
CA PHE A 2 55.87 19.98 3.08
C PHE A 2 55.31 18.60 3.53
N ALA A 3 55.27 18.33 4.84
CA ALA A 3 54.72 17.08 5.39
C ALA A 3 53.19 17.12 5.59
N SER A 4 52.61 18.32 5.70
CA SER A 4 51.17 18.49 6.00
C SER A 4 50.26 18.31 4.77
N GLN A 5 50.76 18.58 3.55
CA GLN A 5 50.00 18.47 2.29
C GLN A 5 49.87 17.02 1.82
N ARG A 6 50.90 16.19 2.04
CA ARG A 6 50.89 14.76 1.67
C ARG A 6 49.90 13.96 2.51
N HIS A 7 49.81 14.28 3.81
CA HIS A 7 48.81 13.70 4.70
C HIS A 7 47.39 14.12 4.31
N LEU A 8 47.18 15.38 3.95
CA LEU A 8 45.87 15.86 3.50
C LEU A 8 45.44 15.20 2.18
N ALA A 9 46.36 15.09 1.21
CA ALA A 9 46.09 14.41 -0.06
C ALA A 9 45.81 12.91 0.14
N LEU A 10 46.56 12.23 1.03
CA LEU A 10 46.35 10.83 1.35
C LEU A 10 44.98 10.61 2.02
N LEU A 11 44.59 11.48 2.97
CA LEU A 11 43.29 11.42 3.63
C LEU A 11 42.13 11.59 2.63
N VAL A 12 42.24 12.54 1.69
CA VAL A 12 41.21 12.76 0.66
C VAL A 12 41.08 11.54 -0.27
N VAL A 13 42.20 10.93 -0.68
CA VAL A 13 42.19 9.73 -1.53
C VAL A 13 41.62 8.51 -0.80
N VAL A 14 41.93 8.34 0.49
CA VAL A 14 41.35 7.25 1.30
C VAL A 14 39.83 7.44 1.45
N SER A 15 39.36 8.68 1.69
CA SER A 15 37.93 8.96 1.77
C SER A 15 37.19 8.69 0.45
N THR A 16 37.76 9.05 -0.71
CA THR A 16 37.11 8.78 -2.01
C THR A 16 37.14 7.31 -2.39
N LEU A 17 38.22 6.58 -2.08
CA LEU A 17 38.28 5.14 -2.29
C LEU A 17 37.30 4.40 -1.38
N VAL A 18 37.13 4.81 -0.12
CA VAL A 18 36.12 4.23 0.79
C VAL A 18 34.70 4.43 0.25
N ILE A 19 34.39 5.57 -0.39
CA ILE A 19 33.08 5.81 -1.03
C ILE A 19 32.84 4.88 -2.24
N LEU A 20 33.88 4.60 -3.03
CA LEU A 20 33.77 3.75 -4.23
C LEU A 20 33.79 2.24 -3.91
N ILE A 21 34.44 1.84 -2.81
CA ILE A 21 34.64 0.43 -2.45
C ILE A 21 33.61 -0.06 -1.42
N SER A 22 32.93 0.85 -0.70
CA SER A 22 31.88 0.45 0.24
C SER A 22 30.58 0.07 -0.51
N PRO A 23 30.06 -1.17 -0.37
CA PRO A 23 28.77 -1.56 -0.94
C PRO A 23 27.57 -0.89 -0.24
N GLN A 24 27.81 0.09 0.63
CA GLN A 24 26.81 0.82 1.40
C GLN A 24 26.12 1.96 0.63
N GLN A 25 26.26 2.02 -0.70
CA GLN A 25 25.27 2.70 -1.53
C GLN A 25 23.97 1.89 -1.70
N CYS A 26 23.86 0.74 -1.04
CA CYS A 26 22.59 0.07 -0.79
C CYS A 26 22.09 0.34 0.62
N LEU A 27 21.91 1.62 1.01
CA LEU A 27 20.99 1.96 2.08
C LEU A 27 19.78 2.69 1.50
N ALA A 28 18.67 1.94 1.51
CA ALA A 28 17.30 2.42 1.50
C ALA A 28 16.83 3.13 0.23
N GLY A 29 16.75 2.34 -0.84
CA GLY A 29 15.54 2.18 -1.64
C GLY A 29 14.84 3.46 -2.11
N ARG A 30 14.89 3.70 -3.42
CA ARG A 30 13.69 4.21 -4.08
C ARG A 30 12.52 3.33 -3.62
N VAL A 31 11.56 3.90 -2.89
CA VAL A 31 10.23 3.31 -2.84
C VAL A 31 9.66 3.51 -4.24
N PHE A 32 10.00 2.59 -5.12
CA PHE A 32 9.11 2.24 -6.20
C PHE A 32 7.87 1.70 -5.47
N HIS A 33 6.79 2.47 -5.47
CA HIS A 33 5.45 1.92 -5.31
C HIS A 33 5.04 1.41 -6.69
N PRO A 34 5.20 0.12 -7.02
CA PRO A 34 4.26 -0.52 -7.89
C PRO A 34 3.13 -1.01 -7.00
N GLU A 35 1.93 -0.56 -7.31
CA GLU A 35 0.70 -1.32 -7.12
C GLU A 35 0.91 -2.77 -7.64
N GLY A 36 1.48 -3.67 -6.83
CA GLY A 36 1.56 -5.09 -7.16
C GLY A 36 2.88 -5.80 -6.85
N MET A 37 2.96 -6.41 -5.67
CA MET A 37 3.30 -7.84 -5.53
C MET A 37 2.94 -8.35 -4.11
N TYR A 38 1.67 -8.69 -3.88
CA TYR A 38 1.28 -9.44 -2.70
C TYR A 38 1.44 -10.94 -2.99
N ARG A 39 2.54 -11.55 -2.51
CA ARG A 39 2.74 -13.01 -2.56
C ARG A 39 1.86 -13.66 -1.51
N VAL A 40 0.88 -14.43 -1.96
CA VAL A 40 -0.18 -14.98 -1.10
C VAL A 40 0.05 -16.45 -0.91
N HIS A 41 0.40 -16.81 0.32
CA HIS A 41 0.30 -18.20 0.77
C HIS A 41 -0.22 -18.28 2.22
N LYS A 42 -1.19 -17.42 2.53
CA LYS A 42 -2.10 -17.53 3.67
C LYS A 42 -3.39 -16.81 3.28
N SER A 43 -4.55 -17.39 3.51
CA SER A 43 -5.84 -16.77 3.19
C SER A 43 -5.94 -15.42 3.89
N ILE A 44 -5.92 -14.35 3.09
CA ILE A 44 -6.05 -12.95 3.55
C ILE A 44 -7.20 -12.81 4.56
N GLY A 45 -8.32 -13.52 4.34
CA GLY A 45 -9.52 -13.48 5.18
C GLY A 45 -9.30 -13.71 6.66
N GLU A 46 -8.36 -14.58 7.03
CA GLU A 46 -8.10 -14.90 8.44
C GLU A 46 -7.38 -13.75 9.17
N THR A 47 -6.70 -12.87 8.44
CA THR A 47 -6.00 -11.71 9.01
C THR A 47 -6.91 -10.48 9.14
N ILE A 48 -7.98 -10.41 8.34
CA ILE A 48 -8.91 -9.25 8.30
C ILE A 48 -10.20 -9.47 9.09
N GLY A 49 -10.39 -10.64 9.71
CA GLY A 49 -11.57 -10.91 10.53
C GLY A 49 -12.88 -11.03 9.73
N CYS A 50 -12.78 -11.34 8.43
CA CYS A 50 -13.95 -11.55 7.59
C CYS A 50 -14.43 -13.01 7.66
N LYS A 51 -15.74 -13.22 7.75
CA LYS A 51 -16.34 -14.57 7.87
C LYS A 51 -16.04 -15.45 6.65
N SER A 52 -15.89 -14.84 5.47
CA SER A 52 -15.36 -15.48 4.27
C SER A 52 -14.06 -14.76 3.88
N SER A 53 -13.09 -15.51 3.35
CA SER A 53 -11.87 -14.90 2.83
C SER A 53 -12.15 -14.34 1.43
N PRO A 54 -12.11 -13.01 1.21
CA PRO A 54 -12.12 -12.48 -0.14
C PRO A 54 -10.94 -13.03 -0.94
N SER A 55 -11.13 -13.18 -2.25
CA SER A 55 -9.99 -13.35 -3.14
C SER A 55 -9.09 -12.12 -3.01
N ILE A 56 -7.78 -12.32 -3.18
CA ILE A 56 -6.77 -11.27 -3.06
C ILE A 56 -7.09 -10.09 -3.99
N ARG A 57 -7.58 -10.41 -5.19
CA ARG A 57 -7.99 -9.43 -6.19
C ARG A 57 -9.16 -8.60 -5.70
N ALA A 58 -10.24 -9.26 -5.24
CA ALA A 58 -11.41 -8.56 -4.71
C ALA A 58 -11.03 -7.65 -3.54
N TYR A 59 -10.25 -8.16 -2.59
CA TYR A 59 -9.77 -7.39 -1.46
C TYR A 59 -8.95 -6.17 -1.89
N SER A 60 -7.98 -6.35 -2.79
CA SER A 60 -7.15 -5.24 -3.29
C SER A 60 -7.98 -4.17 -4.00
N THR A 61 -8.95 -4.59 -4.83
CA THR A 61 -9.85 -3.67 -5.53
C THR A 61 -10.68 -2.85 -4.56
N LEU A 62 -11.30 -3.48 -3.56
CA LEU A 62 -12.11 -2.78 -2.55
C LEU A 62 -11.25 -1.88 -1.66
N ASN A 63 -10.06 -2.34 -1.27
CA ASN A 63 -9.13 -1.57 -0.44
C ASN A 63 -8.66 -0.30 -1.16
N LYS A 64 -8.51 -0.34 -2.48
CA LYS A 64 -8.16 0.83 -3.28
C LYS A 64 -9.26 1.91 -3.22
N VAL A 65 -10.54 1.54 -3.20
CA VAL A 65 -11.64 2.51 -3.03
C VAL A 65 -11.51 3.24 -1.69
N CYS A 66 -11.22 2.51 -0.61
CA CYS A 66 -11.02 3.11 0.71
C CYS A 66 -9.78 4.02 0.75
N ASP A 67 -8.70 3.65 0.06
CA ASP A 67 -7.50 4.47 -0.05
C ASP A 67 -7.73 5.75 -0.85
N ASP A 68 -8.36 5.64 -2.02
CA ASP A 68 -8.76 6.79 -2.84
C ASP A 68 -9.70 7.74 -2.05
N CYS A 69 -10.58 7.18 -1.22
CA CYS A 69 -11.52 7.95 -0.39
C CYS A 69 -10.81 8.68 0.76
N TYR A 70 -9.84 8.03 1.40
CA TYR A 70 -8.96 8.65 2.38
C TYR A 70 -8.20 9.84 1.76
N HIS A 71 -7.67 9.70 0.55
CA HIS A 71 -6.98 10.79 -0.14
C HIS A 71 -7.90 11.96 -0.51
N LEU A 72 -9.17 11.68 -0.82
CA LEU A 72 -10.17 12.69 -1.14
C LEU A 72 -10.56 13.53 0.08
N TYR A 73 -10.89 12.87 1.20
CA TYR A 73 -11.40 13.54 2.40
C TYR A 73 -10.30 13.90 3.42
N ARG A 74 -9.11 13.29 3.31
CA ARG A 74 -7.96 13.44 4.21
C ARG A 74 -8.26 13.12 5.67
N ASP A 75 -9.18 12.20 5.90
CA ASP A 75 -9.58 11.75 7.24
C ASP A 75 -9.07 10.32 7.50
N PRO A 76 -8.13 10.12 8.44
CA PRO A 76 -7.56 8.80 8.72
C PRO A 76 -8.58 7.80 9.27
N ASP A 77 -9.65 8.25 9.92
CA ASP A 77 -10.66 7.35 10.49
C ASP A 77 -11.54 6.77 9.37
N LEU A 78 -11.76 7.52 8.28
CA LEU A 78 -12.52 7.05 7.12
C LEU A 78 -11.92 5.78 6.51
N TYR A 79 -10.59 5.66 6.48
CA TYR A 79 -9.94 4.46 5.94
C TYR A 79 -10.30 3.20 6.73
N ASN A 80 -10.30 3.30 8.07
CA ASN A 80 -10.64 2.19 8.96
C ASN A 80 -12.15 1.88 8.90
N MET A 81 -13.00 2.90 8.91
CA MET A 81 -14.45 2.77 8.83
C MET A 81 -14.91 2.18 7.49
N CYS A 82 -14.27 2.56 6.38
CA CYS A 82 -14.54 2.02 5.06
C CYS A 82 -14.26 0.51 4.96
N ARG A 83 -13.21 0.03 5.62
CA ARG A 83 -12.85 -1.40 5.65
C ARG A 83 -13.61 -2.20 6.71
N SER A 84 -14.33 -1.52 7.60
CA SER A 84 -15.10 -2.18 8.66
C SER A 84 -16.20 -3.07 8.08
N ASN A 85 -16.59 -4.09 8.86
CA ASN A 85 -17.58 -5.08 8.44
C ASN A 85 -17.30 -5.65 7.03
N CYS A 86 -16.02 -5.89 6.69
CA CYS A 86 -15.63 -6.44 5.40
C CYS A 86 -16.12 -5.63 4.18
N PHE A 87 -15.99 -4.30 4.25
CA PHE A 87 -16.48 -3.36 3.23
C PHE A 87 -18.01 -3.26 3.14
N GLY A 88 -18.75 -3.86 4.09
CA GLY A 88 -20.20 -3.75 4.23
C GLY A 88 -20.65 -2.56 5.08
N SER A 89 -19.82 -1.52 5.25
CA SER A 89 -20.19 -0.31 5.99
C SER A 89 -20.84 0.74 5.08
N GLU A 90 -21.62 1.65 5.66
CA GLU A 90 -22.21 2.77 4.91
C GLU A 90 -21.16 3.74 4.35
N PHE A 91 -19.99 3.79 4.98
CA PHE A 91 -18.85 4.59 4.52
C PHE A 91 -18.30 4.06 3.20
N PHE A 92 -18.25 2.73 3.03
CA PHE A 92 -17.82 2.14 1.76
C PHE A 92 -18.76 2.56 0.61
N MET A 93 -20.07 2.49 0.83
CA MET A 93 -21.08 2.90 -0.17
C MET A 93 -20.96 4.38 -0.50
N SER A 94 -20.82 5.24 0.52
CA SER A 94 -20.64 6.68 0.33
C SER A 94 -19.35 7.02 -0.42
N CYS A 95 -18.25 6.32 -0.12
CA CYS A 95 -16.99 6.45 -0.83
C CYS A 95 -17.11 6.02 -2.30
N MET A 96 -17.77 4.89 -2.58
CA MET A 96 -18.05 4.47 -3.95
C MET A 96 -18.88 5.50 -4.70
N ASP A 97 -19.90 6.07 -4.06
CA ASP A 97 -20.75 7.08 -4.69
C ASP A 97 -20.00 8.38 -4.99
N SER A 98 -19.00 8.72 -4.16
CA SER A 98 -18.16 9.91 -4.33
C SER A 98 -17.07 9.71 -5.41
N LEU A 99 -16.47 8.52 -5.48
CA LEU A 99 -15.32 8.23 -6.34
C LEU A 99 -15.71 7.68 -7.71
N LEU A 100 -16.76 6.84 -7.77
CA LEU A 100 -17.18 6.17 -8.99
C LEU A 100 -18.31 6.95 -9.65
N THR A 101 -18.08 7.42 -10.87
CA THR A 101 -19.09 8.16 -11.65
C THR A 101 -19.95 7.24 -12.52
N THR A 102 -19.48 6.04 -12.84
CA THR A 102 -20.18 5.11 -13.74
C THR A 102 -20.95 4.04 -12.96
N THR A 103 -22.19 3.79 -13.38
CA THR A 103 -23.03 2.74 -12.79
C THR A 103 -22.40 1.35 -12.91
N GLU A 104 -21.68 1.09 -14.01
CA GLU A 104 -20.96 -0.17 -14.22
C GLU A 104 -19.89 -0.40 -13.16
N ALA A 105 -19.06 0.61 -12.87
CA ALA A 105 -18.04 0.49 -11.83
C ALA A 105 -18.69 0.27 -10.47
N LYS A 106 -19.75 1.02 -10.15
CA LYS A 106 -20.49 0.84 -8.89
C LYS A 106 -21.02 -0.59 -8.75
N MET A 107 -21.66 -1.14 -9.79
CA MET A 107 -22.19 -2.50 -9.77
C MET A 107 -21.10 -3.56 -9.65
N HIS A 108 -19.98 -3.39 -10.35
CA HIS A 108 -18.85 -4.32 -10.26
C HIS A 108 -18.30 -4.39 -8.82
N HIS A 109 -18.11 -3.24 -8.17
CA HIS A 109 -17.61 -3.19 -6.79
C HIS A 109 -18.66 -3.70 -5.79
N ALA A 110 -19.94 -3.36 -5.98
CA ALA A 110 -21.02 -3.88 -5.15
C ALA A 110 -21.10 -5.41 -5.20
N SER A 111 -20.98 -6.01 -6.40
CA SER A 111 -20.97 -7.47 -6.55
C SER A 111 -19.80 -8.12 -5.79
N LEU A 112 -18.62 -7.50 -5.77
CA LEU A 112 -17.49 -8.02 -4.99
C LEU A 112 -17.78 -8.05 -3.49
N VAL A 113 -18.45 -7.03 -2.95
CA VAL A 113 -18.89 -6.98 -1.54
C VAL A 113 -19.94 -8.05 -1.28
N GLU A 114 -20.95 -8.21 -2.14
CA GLU A 114 -21.97 -9.23 -2.00
C GLU A 114 -21.37 -10.64 -1.90
N ASN A 115 -20.43 -11.01 -2.78
CA ASN A 115 -19.76 -12.31 -2.73
C ASN A 115 -19.02 -12.57 -1.40
N ILE A 116 -18.54 -11.52 -0.71
CA ILE A 116 -17.89 -11.63 0.60
C ILE A 116 -18.94 -11.90 1.69
N HIS A 117 -20.09 -11.25 1.60
CA HIS A 117 -21.19 -11.41 2.55
C HIS A 117 -22.14 -12.58 2.22
N GLU A 118 -22.04 -13.19 1.05
CA GLU A 118 -22.98 -14.21 0.56
C GLU A 118 -23.06 -15.43 1.48
N TYR A 119 -21.99 -15.75 2.21
CA TYR A 119 -21.97 -16.84 3.20
C TYR A 119 -22.60 -16.47 4.57
N LEU A 120 -23.23 -15.30 4.70
CA LEU A 120 -23.95 -14.84 5.89
C LEU A 120 -25.48 -14.92 5.78
N ARG A 121 -26.03 -15.43 4.68
CA ARG A 121 -27.47 -15.71 4.56
C ARG A 121 -27.80 -17.15 4.93
#